data_AF-A0A6N3HWX5-F1
#
_entry.id   AF-A0A6N3HWX5-F1
#
_cell.length_a   1.000
_cell.length_b   1.000
_cell.length_c   1.000
_cell.angle_alpha   90.00
_cell.angle_beta   90.00
_cell.angle_gamma   90.00
#
_symmetry.space_group_name_H-M   'P 1'
#
loop_
_entity.id
_entity.type
_entity.pdbx_description
1 polymer ?
#
loop_
_entity_poly.entity_id
_entity_poly.type
_entity_poly.pdbx_seq_one_letter_code
_entity_poly.pdbx_strand_id
1 'polypeptide(L)'
;MQYCGDLESRLRHHPQQVKEEILDKMGVPLGLHTLGFPLAISLLCAVLSFALPQFWIWSAIYAGFNLPQHAVLVGVFATGLGFAIFNCLTAFFTGKGYMLAVRAHLTLSALTLAVSLLFLLAALFSLISGEAIRGVSLSGALISVALALGGAAIATSFSFYRMLLYALHNRAWRKLL
;
A
#
# COMPACT_ATOMS: atom_id res chain seq x y z
N MET A 1 14.87 1.57 4.74
CA MET A 1 14.58 2.09 3.37
C MET A 1 15.76 2.88 2.78
N GLN A 2 16.44 3.76 3.52
CA GLN A 2 17.59 4.55 3.01
C GLN A 2 18.70 3.68 2.41
N TYR A 3 19.10 2.60 3.08
CA TYR A 3 20.10 1.66 2.56
C TYR A 3 19.75 1.08 1.18
N CYS A 4 18.50 0.67 0.96
CA CYS A 4 18.07 0.17 -0.34
C CYS A 4 18.08 1.27 -1.42
N GLY A 5 17.83 2.53 -1.04
CA GLY A 5 17.96 3.68 -1.93
C GLY A 5 19.40 3.96 -2.34
N ASP A 6 20.35 3.81 -1.42
CA ASP A 6 21.78 3.91 -1.71
C ASP A 6 22.28 2.78 -2.61
N LEU A 7 21.82 1.54 -2.37
CA LEU A 7 22.10 0.44 -3.29
C LEU A 7 21.53 0.69 -4.69
N GLU A 8 20.34 1.28 -4.83
CA GLU A 8 19.76 1.62 -6.13
C GLU A 8 20.61 2.65 -6.89
N SER A 9 21.15 3.68 -6.21
CA SER A 9 22.00 4.68 -6.85
C SER A 9 23.32 4.06 -7.34
N ARG A 10 23.96 3.25 -6.49
CA ARG A 10 25.21 2.51 -6.81
C ARG A 10 25.01 1.47 -7.92
N LEU A 11 23.81 0.90 -8.03
CA LEU A 11 23.44 -0.06 -9.08
C LEU A 11 23.55 0.51 -10.50
N ARG A 12 23.55 1.84 -10.66
CA ARG A 12 23.76 2.46 -11.98
C ARG A 12 25.21 2.35 -12.46
N HIS A 13 26.18 2.39 -11.54
CA HIS A 13 27.60 2.49 -11.87
C HIS A 13 28.38 1.19 -11.58
N HIS A 14 28.02 0.46 -10.53
CA HIS A 14 28.76 -0.72 -10.06
C HIS A 14 27.85 -1.94 -9.81
N PRO A 15 27.19 -2.48 -10.84
CA PRO A 15 26.21 -3.56 -10.68
C PRO A 15 26.80 -4.87 -10.13
N GLN A 16 28.07 -5.20 -10.42
CA GLN A 16 28.73 -6.40 -9.88
C GLN A 16 28.99 -6.30 -8.37
N GLN A 17 29.56 -5.18 -7.92
CA GLN A 17 29.84 -4.93 -6.51
C GLN A 17 28.55 -4.92 -5.67
N VAL A 18 27.49 -4.28 -6.17
CA VAL A 18 26.18 -4.25 -5.51
C VAL A 18 25.58 -5.65 -5.44
N LYS A 19 25.71 -6.47 -6.48
CA LYS A 19 25.24 -7.87 -6.47
C LYS A 19 25.93 -8.66 -5.36
N GLU A 20 27.26 -8.60 -5.27
CA GLU A 20 28.06 -9.33 -4.28
C GLU A 20 27.77 -8.86 -2.86
N GLU A 21 27.66 -7.55 -2.62
CA GLU A 21 27.29 -6.99 -1.32
C GLU A 21 25.89 -7.46 -0.87
N ILE A 22 24.92 -7.51 -1.79
CA ILE A 22 23.58 -8.02 -1.47
C ILE A 22 23.62 -9.52 -1.22
N LEU A 23 24.41 -10.30 -1.99
CA LEU A 23 24.54 -11.74 -1.81
C LEU A 23 25.11 -12.09 -0.42
N ASP A 24 26.19 -11.41 -0.03
CA ASP A 24 26.85 -11.57 1.27
C ASP A 24 25.88 -11.26 2.42
N LYS A 25 25.11 -10.18 2.28
CA LYS A 25 24.13 -9.76 3.30
C LYS A 25 22.90 -10.65 3.39
N MET A 26 22.52 -11.32 2.30
CA MET A 26 21.36 -12.20 2.28
C MET A 26 21.70 -13.60 2.81
N GLY A 27 22.95 -14.06 2.64
CA GLY A 27 23.53 -15.30 3.19
C GLY A 27 22.90 -16.62 2.71
N VAL A 28 21.63 -16.61 2.31
CA VAL A 28 20.83 -17.76 1.89
C VAL A 28 19.78 -17.30 0.87
N PRO A 29 19.59 -18.00 -0.27
CA PRO A 29 18.53 -17.70 -1.23
C PRO A 29 17.15 -17.71 -0.56
N LEU A 30 16.39 -16.62 -0.68
CA LEU A 30 14.99 -16.57 -0.27
C LEU A 30 14.20 -17.51 -1.16
N GLY A 31 13.33 -18.32 -0.55
CA GLY A 31 12.40 -19.16 -1.30
C GLY A 31 11.42 -18.30 -2.11
N LEU A 32 10.94 -18.85 -3.23
CA LEU A 32 9.94 -18.20 -4.10
C LEU A 32 8.71 -17.69 -3.32
N HIS A 33 8.29 -18.41 -2.29
CA HIS A 33 7.16 -18.03 -1.43
C HIS A 33 7.38 -16.76 -0.59
N THR A 34 8.64 -16.36 -0.32
CA THR A 34 8.97 -15.13 0.42
C THR A 34 9.19 -13.91 -0.48
N LEU A 35 9.24 -14.12 -1.81
CA LEU A 35 9.72 -13.12 -2.78
C LEU A 35 8.66 -12.08 -3.21
N GLY A 36 7.39 -12.26 -2.83
CA GLY A 36 6.30 -11.32 -3.14
C GLY A 36 5.13 -11.32 -2.16
N PHE A 37 5.07 -12.32 -1.27
CA PHE A 37 3.96 -12.48 -0.33
C PHE A 37 3.80 -11.29 0.65
N PRO A 38 4.87 -10.72 1.24
CA PRO A 38 4.72 -9.54 2.10
C PRO A 38 4.12 -8.34 1.36
N LEU A 39 4.54 -8.11 0.12
CA LEU A 39 3.99 -7.04 -0.72
C LEU A 39 2.53 -7.29 -1.07
N ALA A 40 2.19 -8.50 -1.51
CA ALA A 40 0.82 -8.86 -1.88
C ALA A 40 -0.15 -8.71 -0.71
N ILE A 41 0.20 -9.19 0.50
CA ILE A 41 -0.65 -9.02 1.68
C ILE A 41 -0.77 -7.54 2.04
N SER A 42 0.33 -6.79 2.06
CA SER A 42 0.30 -5.37 2.39
C SER A 42 -0.61 -4.58 1.45
N LEU A 43 -0.58 -4.87 0.15
CA LEU A 43 -1.46 -4.29 -0.85
C LEU A 43 -2.92 -4.70 -0.66
N LEU A 44 -3.18 -5.98 -0.40
CA LEU A 44 -4.54 -6.47 -0.15
C LEU A 44 -5.16 -5.78 1.07
N CYS A 45 -4.39 -5.66 2.15
CA CYS A 45 -4.78 -4.91 3.34
C CYS A 45 -5.09 -3.44 3.01
N ALA A 46 -4.28 -2.77 2.20
CA ALA A 46 -4.53 -1.39 1.79
C ALA A 46 -5.80 -1.26 0.93
N VAL A 47 -6.02 -2.15 -0.04
CA VAL A 47 -7.21 -2.14 -0.90
C VAL A 47 -8.49 -2.39 -0.09
N LEU A 48 -8.49 -3.40 0.77
CA LEU A 48 -9.65 -3.72 1.61
C LEU A 48 -9.92 -2.63 2.65
N SER A 49 -8.87 -2.06 3.22
CA SER A 49 -8.98 -0.91 4.13
C SER A 49 -9.61 0.28 3.41
N PHE A 50 -9.11 0.65 2.22
CA PHE A 50 -9.64 1.80 1.47
C PHE A 50 -11.06 1.59 0.95
N ALA A 51 -11.50 0.35 0.70
CA ALA A 51 -12.85 0.07 0.21
C ALA A 51 -13.96 0.44 1.21
N LEU A 52 -13.71 0.28 2.51
CA LEU A 52 -14.70 0.52 3.57
C LEU A 52 -15.14 2.00 3.68
N PRO A 53 -14.23 2.99 3.75
CA PRO A 53 -14.60 4.40 3.86
C PRO A 53 -15.12 5.01 2.54
N GLN A 54 -14.96 4.35 1.39
CA GLN A 54 -15.31 4.93 0.08
C GLN A 54 -16.76 5.37 -0.02
N PHE A 55 -17.70 4.57 0.49
CA PHE A 55 -19.11 4.91 0.40
C PHE A 55 -19.46 6.17 1.20
N TRP A 56 -18.87 6.32 2.39
CA TRP A 56 -19.01 7.54 3.20
C TRP A 56 -18.43 8.77 2.49
N ILE A 57 -17.20 8.66 1.97
CA ILE A 57 -16.53 9.76 1.26
C ILE A 57 -17.36 10.22 0.06
N TRP A 58 -17.77 9.27 -0.79
CA TRP A 58 -18.52 9.60 -2.00
C TRP A 58 -19.93 10.10 -1.69
N SER A 59 -20.59 9.60 -0.64
CA SER A 59 -21.87 10.15 -0.18
C SER A 59 -21.73 11.62 0.22
N ALA A 60 -20.66 11.97 0.97
CA ALA A 60 -20.38 13.34 1.37
C ALA A 60 -20.08 14.25 0.17
N ILE A 61 -19.27 13.79 -0.80
CA ILE A 61 -18.98 14.54 -2.03
C ILE A 61 -20.27 14.80 -2.82
N TYR A 62 -21.07 13.77 -3.07
CA TYR A 62 -22.31 13.92 -3.83
C TYR A 62 -23.30 14.85 -3.14
N ALA A 63 -23.38 14.81 -1.81
CA ALA A 63 -24.20 15.74 -1.04
C ALA A 63 -23.71 17.18 -1.19
N GLY A 64 -22.39 17.42 -1.09
CA GLY A 64 -21.80 18.75 -1.22
C GLY A 64 -22.00 19.39 -2.60
N PHE A 65 -22.08 18.60 -3.66
CA PHE A 65 -22.30 19.07 -5.04
C PHE A 65 -23.76 18.97 -5.50
N ASN A 66 -24.71 18.64 -4.62
CA ASN A 66 -26.12 18.40 -4.97
C ASN A 66 -26.31 17.37 -6.11
N LEU A 67 -25.44 16.36 -6.17
CA LEU A 67 -25.47 15.31 -7.19
C LEU A 67 -26.46 14.18 -6.80
N PRO A 68 -26.93 13.39 -7.78
CA PRO A 68 -27.90 12.32 -7.53
C PRO A 68 -27.32 11.21 -6.65
N GLN A 69 -27.89 11.03 -5.46
CA GLN A 69 -27.39 10.10 -4.46
C GLN A 69 -27.44 8.62 -4.87
N HIS A 70 -28.27 8.26 -5.85
CA HIS A 70 -28.31 6.90 -6.40
C HIS A 70 -27.06 6.57 -7.24
N ALA A 71 -26.32 7.59 -7.69
CA ALA A 71 -25.11 7.42 -8.51
C ALA A 71 -23.80 7.40 -7.70
N VAL A 72 -23.86 7.47 -6.37
CA VAL A 72 -22.67 7.42 -5.47
C VAL A 72 -21.78 6.21 -5.76
N LEU A 73 -22.39 5.06 -6.09
CA LEU A 73 -21.64 3.84 -6.42
C LEU A 73 -20.73 3.99 -7.65
N VAL A 74 -21.07 4.87 -8.60
CA VAL A 74 -20.20 5.15 -9.76
C VAL A 74 -18.86 5.70 -9.29
N GLY A 75 -18.88 6.65 -8.34
CA GLY A 75 -17.66 7.21 -7.74
C GLY A 75 -16.88 6.14 -6.96
N VAL A 76 -17.57 5.36 -6.13
CA VAL A 76 -16.98 4.25 -5.36
C VAL A 76 -16.25 3.28 -6.28
N PHE A 77 -16.93 2.72 -7.29
CA PHE A 77 -16.32 1.77 -8.23
C PHE A 77 -15.18 2.39 -9.04
N ALA A 78 -15.33 3.62 -9.54
CA ALA A 78 -14.29 4.30 -10.30
C ALA A 78 -13.01 4.48 -9.47
N THR A 79 -13.14 4.94 -8.23
CA THR A 79 -11.97 5.10 -7.33
C THR A 79 -11.40 3.78 -6.83
N GLY A 80 -12.25 2.79 -6.53
CA GLY A 80 -11.79 1.45 -6.14
C GLY A 80 -10.96 0.80 -7.23
N LEU A 81 -11.43 0.88 -8.49
CA LEU A 81 -10.70 0.34 -9.64
C LEU A 81 -9.41 1.12 -9.89
N GLY A 82 -9.45 2.45 -9.85
CA GLY A 82 -8.26 3.29 -10.01
C GLY A 82 -7.21 3.00 -8.94
N PHE A 83 -7.64 2.89 -7.68
CA PHE A 83 -6.76 2.54 -6.56
C PHE A 83 -6.16 1.14 -6.74
N ALA A 84 -6.95 0.15 -7.16
CA ALA A 84 -6.46 -1.21 -7.42
C ALA A 84 -5.42 -1.22 -8.55
N ILE A 85 -5.67 -0.55 -9.67
CA ILE A 85 -4.72 -0.44 -10.78
C ILE A 85 -3.42 0.21 -10.31
N PHE A 86 -3.51 1.31 -9.56
CA PHE A 86 -2.32 2.00 -9.05
C PHE A 86 -1.50 1.13 -8.07
N ASN A 87 -2.18 0.37 -7.22
CA ASN A 87 -1.56 -0.62 -6.33
C ASN A 87 -0.89 -1.76 -7.13
N CYS A 88 -1.53 -2.28 -8.18
CA CYS A 88 -0.93 -3.29 -9.06
C CYS A 88 0.32 -2.79 -9.78
N LEU A 89 0.30 -1.56 -10.32
CA LEU A 89 1.48 -0.95 -10.96
C LEU A 89 2.62 -0.80 -9.96
N THR A 90 2.30 -0.29 -8.77
CA THR A 90 3.25 -0.12 -7.67
C THR A 90 3.86 -1.47 -7.27
N ALA A 91 3.06 -2.53 -7.19
CA ALA A 91 3.51 -3.88 -6.91
C ALA A 91 4.50 -4.39 -7.97
N PHE A 92 4.15 -4.22 -9.25
CA PHE A 92 4.94 -4.67 -10.38
C PHE A 92 6.32 -3.99 -10.42
N PHE A 93 6.37 -2.67 -10.26
CA PHE A 93 7.64 -1.93 -10.23
C PHE A 93 8.44 -2.20 -8.96
N THR A 94 7.79 -2.43 -7.82
CA THR A 94 8.47 -2.86 -6.59
C THR A 94 9.13 -4.22 -6.76
N GLY A 95 8.45 -5.18 -7.39
CA GLY A 95 9.03 -6.50 -7.74
C GLY A 95 10.22 -6.40 -8.71
N LYS A 96 10.27 -5.33 -9.53
CA LYS A 96 11.45 -5.03 -10.37
C LYS A 96 12.60 -4.35 -9.63
N GLY A 97 12.42 -3.97 -8.36
CA GLY A 97 13.44 -3.33 -7.54
C GLY A 97 13.59 -1.82 -7.76
N TYR A 98 12.51 -1.12 -8.12
CA TYR A 98 12.49 0.35 -8.20
C TYR A 98 12.10 0.96 -6.85
N MET A 99 12.96 1.78 -6.26
CA MET A 99 12.68 2.37 -4.93
C MET A 99 11.60 3.44 -4.98
N LEU A 100 11.40 4.10 -6.14
CA LEU A 100 10.29 5.03 -6.33
C LEU A 100 8.94 4.33 -6.14
N ALA A 101 8.79 3.11 -6.65
CA ALA A 101 7.56 2.32 -6.47
C ALA A 101 7.37 1.91 -5.01
N VAL A 102 8.44 1.53 -4.32
CA VAL A 102 8.38 1.23 -2.88
C VAL A 102 7.93 2.46 -2.08
N ARG A 103 8.48 3.64 -2.40
CA ARG A 103 8.05 4.90 -1.78
C ARG A 103 6.59 5.20 -2.09
N ALA A 104 6.15 5.00 -3.33
CA ALA A 104 4.76 5.15 -3.72
C ALA A 104 3.84 4.22 -2.88
N HIS A 105 4.20 2.94 -2.71
CA HIS A 105 3.45 1.99 -1.87
C HIS A 105 3.32 2.50 -0.42
N LEU A 106 4.43 2.92 0.18
CA LEU A 106 4.43 3.45 1.54
C LEU A 106 3.58 4.72 1.67
N THR A 107 3.63 5.61 0.68
CA THR A 107 2.79 6.82 0.67
C THR A 107 1.31 6.47 0.54
N LEU A 108 0.93 5.53 -0.33
CA LEU A 108 -0.44 5.04 -0.43
C LEU A 108 -0.91 4.40 0.87
N SER A 109 -0.07 3.58 1.51
CA SER A 109 -0.38 2.96 2.80
C SER A 109 -0.61 4.01 3.88
N ALA A 110 0.21 5.08 3.92
CA ALA A 110 0.03 6.19 4.86
C ALA A 110 -1.26 6.98 4.58
N LEU A 111 -1.57 7.27 3.32
CA LEU A 111 -2.82 7.93 2.93
C LEU A 111 -4.04 7.06 3.28
N THR A 112 -3.97 5.76 3.04
CA THR A 112 -5.03 4.80 3.38
C THR A 112 -5.28 4.76 4.89
N LEU A 113 -4.21 4.79 5.69
CA LEU A 113 -4.32 4.89 7.14
C LEU A 113 -4.95 6.22 7.57
N ALA A 114 -4.53 7.35 6.98
CA ALA A 114 -5.11 8.65 7.27
C ALA A 114 -6.61 8.69 6.97
N VAL A 115 -7.03 8.16 5.82
CA VAL A 115 -8.46 8.04 5.45
C VAL A 115 -9.22 7.13 6.43
N SER A 116 -8.63 6.00 6.83
CA SER A 116 -9.24 5.09 7.81
C SER A 116 -9.42 5.76 9.18
N LEU A 117 -8.46 6.58 9.61
CA LEU A 117 -8.56 7.34 10.86
C LEU A 117 -9.66 8.41 10.77
N LEU A 118 -9.78 9.12 9.65
CA LEU A 118 -10.88 10.06 9.43
C LEU A 118 -12.24 9.36 9.47
N PHE A 119 -12.33 8.17 8.88
CA PHE A 119 -13.54 7.36 8.93
C PHE A 119 -13.89 6.88 10.34
N LEU A 120 -12.87 6.51 11.14
CA LEU A 120 -13.06 6.21 12.57
C LEU A 120 -13.53 7.43 13.35
N LEU A 121 -12.97 8.60 13.11
CA LEU A 121 -13.44 9.85 13.73
C LEU A 121 -14.90 10.14 13.39
N ALA A 122 -15.30 9.96 12.12
CA ALA A 122 -16.69 10.11 11.71
C ALA A 122 -17.62 9.09 12.40
N ALA A 123 -17.18 7.84 12.58
CA ALA A 123 -17.93 6.82 13.29
C ALA A 123 -18.10 7.13 14.78
N LEU A 124 -17.04 7.61 15.43
CA LEU A 124 -17.09 8.04 16.82
C LEU A 124 -18.00 9.27 16.98
N PHE A 125 -17.95 10.22 16.06
CA PHE A 125 -18.84 11.38 16.07
C PHE A 125 -20.31 10.97 15.93
N SER A 126 -20.63 10.06 15.01
CA SER A 126 -21.99 9.51 14.84
C SER A 126 -22.47 8.80 16.10
N LEU A 127 -21.59 8.06 16.77
CA LEU A 127 -21.91 7.38 18.03
C LEU A 127 -22.19 8.35 19.19
N ILE A 128 -21.40 9.43 19.31
CA ILE A 128 -21.52 10.40 20.42
C ILE A 128 -22.71 11.35 20.20
N SER A 129 -22.94 11.80 18.97
CA SER A 129 -24.04 12.71 18.64
C SER A 129 -25.40 12.01 18.59
N GLY A 130 -25.42 10.69 18.41
CA GLY A 130 -26.65 9.94 18.14
C GLY A 130 -27.21 10.18 16.74
N GLU A 131 -26.55 11.00 15.91
CA GLU A 131 -26.97 11.25 14.54
C GLU A 131 -26.34 10.22 13.59
N ALA A 132 -27.21 9.50 12.86
CA ALA A 132 -26.77 8.52 11.89
C ALA A 132 -26.15 9.20 10.66
N ILE A 133 -24.83 9.12 10.52
CA ILE A 133 -24.14 9.58 9.30
C ILE A 133 -24.23 8.49 8.24
N ARG A 134 -24.70 8.86 7.06
CA ARG A 134 -24.86 7.92 5.95
C ARG A 134 -23.53 7.27 5.57
N GLY A 135 -23.52 5.94 5.53
CA GLY A 135 -22.36 5.17 5.07
C GLY A 135 -21.28 4.95 6.12
N VAL A 136 -21.50 5.38 7.36
CA VAL A 136 -20.56 5.22 8.46
C VAL A 136 -20.98 4.04 9.33
N SER A 137 -20.02 3.17 9.65
CA SER A 137 -20.22 2.07 10.60
C SER A 137 -19.00 1.93 11.50
N LEU A 138 -19.22 1.79 12.81
CA LEU A 138 -18.13 1.67 13.78
C LEU A 138 -17.31 0.38 13.54
N SER A 139 -17.98 -0.73 13.29
CA SER A 139 -17.32 -2.00 12.96
C SER A 139 -16.50 -1.88 11.68
N GLY A 140 -17.05 -1.26 10.63
CA GLY A 140 -16.33 -1.00 9.38
C GLY A 140 -15.10 -0.11 9.61
N ALA A 141 -15.21 0.93 10.42
CA ALA A 141 -14.09 1.82 10.72
C ALA A 141 -12.97 1.11 11.49
N LEU A 142 -13.30 0.28 12.48
CA LEU A 142 -12.32 -0.51 13.23
C LEU A 142 -11.60 -1.51 12.31
N ILE A 143 -12.34 -2.21 11.45
CA ILE A 143 -11.76 -3.14 10.46
C ILE A 143 -10.85 -2.38 9.49
N SER A 144 -11.28 -1.22 9.00
CA SER A 144 -10.50 -0.36 8.10
C SER A 144 -9.15 0.02 8.71
N VAL A 145 -9.14 0.47 9.96
CA VAL A 145 -7.92 0.84 10.69
C VAL A 145 -7.04 -0.38 10.96
N ALA A 146 -7.62 -1.50 11.40
CA ALA A 146 -6.86 -2.73 11.64
C ALA A 146 -6.14 -3.22 10.37
N LEU A 147 -6.83 -3.20 9.23
CA LEU A 147 -6.26 -3.53 7.93
C LEU A 147 -5.17 -2.55 7.51
N ALA A 148 -5.39 -1.24 7.66
CA ALA A 148 -4.37 -0.23 7.33
C ALA A 148 -3.10 -0.40 8.17
N LEU A 149 -3.24 -0.59 9.48
CA LEU A 149 -2.11 -0.79 10.40
C LEU A 149 -1.41 -2.12 10.12
N GLY A 150 -2.15 -3.21 9.89
CA GLY A 150 -1.58 -4.51 9.52
C GLY A 150 -0.79 -4.43 8.20
N GLY A 151 -1.35 -3.78 7.19
CA GLY A 151 -0.68 -3.56 5.91
C GLY A 151 0.60 -2.72 6.04
N ALA A 152 0.56 -1.66 6.85
CA ALA A 152 1.71 -0.81 7.15
C ALA A 152 2.79 -1.56 7.94
N ALA A 153 2.41 -2.34 8.95
CA ALA A 153 3.33 -3.16 9.74
C ALA A 153 4.05 -4.20 8.87
N ILE A 154 3.36 -4.80 7.91
CA ILE A 154 3.98 -5.70 6.94
C ILE A 154 4.97 -4.93 6.05
N ALA A 155 4.61 -3.74 5.56
CA ALA A 155 5.48 -2.94 4.70
C ALA A 155 6.76 -2.44 5.40
N THR A 156 6.75 -2.31 6.73
CA THR A 156 7.91 -1.94 7.54
C THR A 156 8.65 -3.14 8.13
N SER A 157 8.12 -4.37 7.95
CA SER A 157 8.70 -5.59 8.50
C SER A 157 10.04 -5.97 7.87
N PHE A 158 10.81 -6.77 8.62
CA PHE A 158 12.05 -7.37 8.13
C PHE A 158 11.83 -8.26 6.90
N SER A 159 10.69 -8.95 6.80
CA SER A 159 10.35 -9.78 5.64
C SER A 159 10.19 -8.96 4.36
N PHE A 160 9.54 -7.79 4.44
CA PHE A 160 9.43 -6.86 3.32
C PHE A 160 10.79 -6.28 2.92
N TYR A 161 11.64 -5.96 3.90
CA TYR A 161 13.00 -5.53 3.64
C TYR A 161 13.84 -6.58 2.91
N ARG A 162 13.77 -7.86 3.34
CA ARG A 162 14.45 -8.96 2.64
C ARG A 162 13.94 -9.12 1.21
N MET A 163 12.63 -9.10 1.00
CA MET A 163 12.03 -9.14 -0.34
C MET A 163 12.58 -8.04 -1.26
N LEU A 164 12.74 -6.83 -0.73
CA LEU A 164 13.28 -5.69 -1.49
C LEU A 164 14.75 -5.87 -1.88
N LEU A 165 15.58 -6.41 -0.98
CA LEU A 165 16.98 -6.73 -1.31
C LEU A 165 17.06 -7.75 -2.46
N TYR A 166 16.17 -8.75 -2.49
CA TYR A 166 16.09 -9.69 -3.60
C TYR A 166 15.66 -9.04 -4.91
N ALA A 167 14.67 -8.15 -4.87
CA ALA A 167 14.25 -7.41 -6.05
C ALA A 167 15.40 -6.57 -6.64
N LEU A 168 16.22 -5.96 -5.77
CA LEU A 168 17.43 -5.23 -6.15
C LEU A 168 18.53 -6.16 -6.69
N HIS A 169 18.79 -7.30 -6.04
CA HIS A 169 19.73 -8.31 -6.53
C HIS A 169 19.35 -8.80 -7.93
N ASN A 170 18.08 -9.16 -8.14
CA ASN A 170 17.58 -9.61 -9.44
C ASN A 170 17.68 -8.51 -10.50
N ARG A 171 17.52 -7.25 -10.11
CA ARG A 171 17.74 -6.11 -11.01
C ARG A 171 19.22 -5.94 -11.35
N ALA A 172 20.12 -6.12 -10.40
CA ALA A 172 21.57 -6.10 -10.64
C ALA A 172 21.96 -7.19 -11.64
N TRP A 173 21.47 -8.41 -11.43
CA TRP A 173 21.69 -9.54 -12.32
C TRP A 173 21.24 -9.23 -13.76
N ARG A 174 20.02 -8.69 -13.93
CA ARG A 174 19.48 -8.30 -15.26
C ARG A 174 20.29 -7.22 -15.99
N LYS A 175 21.11 -6.43 -15.29
CA LYS A 175 21.99 -5.42 -15.91
C LYS A 175 23.36 -5.98 -16.31
N LEU A 176 23.72 -7.15 -15.79
CA LEU A 176 24.99 -7.82 -16.06
C LEU A 176 24.87 -8.84 -17.19
N LEU A 177 23.65 -9.26 -17.52
CA LEU A 177 23.28 -9.94 -18.75
C LEU A 177 23.20 -8.94 -19.90
#